data_AF-A0A1F5B6E8-F1
#
_entry.id   AF-A0A1F5B6E8-F1
#
_cell.length_a   1.000
_cell.length_b   1.000
_cell.length_c   1.000
_cell.angle_alpha   90.00
_cell.angle_beta   90.00
_cell.angle_gamma   90.00
#
_symmetry.space_group_name_H-M   'P 1'
#
loop_
_entity.id
_entity.type
_entity.pdbx_description
1 polymer ?
#
loop_
_entity_poly.entity_id
_entity_poly.type
_entity_poly.pdbx_seq_one_letter_code
_entity_poly.pdbx_strand_id
1 'polypeptide(L)'
;MVELDDIVPRRDLDKPNLYVGLTIEEPATRYERLKTGHGPAWLQGHLVRLRGDLVSGPFLSRDDARLECRMAIRCLKSEGYTVNRDTRVWTVYVIEMDPKGCKDPGKGFVYVGETSKTPEARYTEHIKGKRNKRGRLYSRSVRKYGTRLRMDLAPEIRYFDGASSKAAEKRWARKLKDEGYKVVGGH
;
A
#
# COMPACT_ATOMS: atom_id res chain seq x y z
N MET A 1 -12.66 11.27 -14.67
CA MET A 1 -12.51 10.22 -13.65
C MET A 1 -13.81 9.45 -13.55
N VAL A 2 -13.77 8.13 -13.41
CA VAL A 2 -14.97 7.28 -13.43
C VAL A 2 -14.99 6.39 -12.21
N GLU A 3 -16.12 6.36 -11.51
CA GLU A 3 -16.39 5.40 -10.43
C GLU A 3 -16.75 4.05 -11.01
N LEU A 4 -16.20 3.00 -10.42
CA LEU A 4 -16.42 1.61 -10.81
C LEU A 4 -17.09 0.85 -9.68
N ASP A 5 -17.71 -0.27 -10.03
CA ASP A 5 -18.15 -1.27 -9.07
C ASP A 5 -16.94 -1.97 -8.41
N ASP A 6 -17.20 -3.02 -7.63
CA ASP A 6 -16.16 -3.79 -6.94
C ASP A 6 -15.48 -4.82 -7.83
N ILE A 7 -15.06 -4.38 -9.02
CA ILE A 7 -14.24 -5.16 -9.96
C ILE A 7 -12.99 -5.76 -9.31
N VAL A 8 -12.43 -5.08 -8.30
CA VAL A 8 -11.40 -5.61 -7.41
C VAL A 8 -11.71 -5.21 -5.96
N PRO A 9 -11.17 -5.94 -4.96
CA PRO A 9 -11.33 -5.58 -3.56
C PRO A 9 -10.90 -4.15 -3.27
N ARG A 10 -11.74 -3.42 -2.54
CA ARG A 10 -11.42 -2.06 -2.11
C ARG A 10 -10.28 -2.06 -1.10
N ARG A 11 -9.42 -1.03 -1.17
CA ARG A 11 -8.37 -0.78 -0.17
C ARG A 11 -8.96 -0.25 1.14
N ASP A 12 -9.94 0.64 1.00
CA ASP A 12 -10.78 1.19 2.06
C ASP A 12 -12.25 0.90 1.68
N LEU A 13 -13.01 0.26 2.57
CA LEU A 13 -14.37 -0.19 2.28
C LEU A 13 -15.30 0.99 1.96
N ASP A 14 -15.04 2.14 2.56
CA ASP A 14 -15.83 3.35 2.38
C ASP A 14 -15.45 4.13 1.11
N LYS A 15 -14.41 3.69 0.38
CA LYS A 15 -13.93 4.38 -0.83
C LYS A 15 -14.05 3.51 -2.08
N PRO A 16 -14.69 4.00 -3.16
CA PRO A 16 -14.95 3.20 -4.34
C PRO A 16 -13.70 2.89 -5.15
N ASN A 17 -13.85 1.97 -6.11
CA ASN A 17 -12.92 1.80 -7.20
C ASN A 17 -13.02 2.98 -8.17
N LEU A 18 -11.87 3.52 -8.60
CA LEU A 18 -11.79 4.64 -9.53
C LEU A 18 -10.93 4.27 -10.74
N TYR A 19 -11.45 4.60 -11.93
CA TYR A 19 -10.65 4.74 -13.14
C TYR A 19 -10.20 6.19 -13.32
N VAL A 20 -8.89 6.38 -13.39
CA VAL A 20 -8.24 7.66 -13.63
C VAL A 20 -7.41 7.54 -14.90
N GLY A 21 -7.72 8.39 -15.88
CA GLY A 21 -7.04 8.43 -17.17
C GLY A 21 -7.16 9.81 -17.81
N LEU A 22 -6.32 10.04 -18.80
CA LEU A 22 -6.33 11.26 -19.60
C LEU A 22 -7.30 11.13 -20.78
N THR A 23 -7.84 12.27 -21.21
CA THR A 23 -8.67 12.41 -22.40
C THR A 23 -8.41 13.77 -23.04
N ILE A 24 -8.50 13.82 -24.37
CA ILE A 24 -8.53 15.08 -25.14
C ILE A 24 -9.97 15.51 -25.47
N GLU A 25 -10.92 14.62 -25.23
CA GLU A 25 -12.36 14.85 -25.36
C GLU A 25 -12.93 15.32 -24.03
N GLU A 26 -14.09 15.97 -24.09
CA GLU A 26 -14.90 16.27 -22.92
C GLU A 26 -15.13 15.02 -22.05
N PRO A 27 -15.04 15.12 -20.71
CA PRO A 27 -15.13 13.97 -19.81
C PRO A 27 -16.42 13.14 -19.98
N ALA A 28 -17.54 13.80 -20.28
CA ALA A 28 -18.82 13.15 -20.53
C ALA A 28 -18.79 12.32 -21.82
N THR A 29 -18.28 12.88 -22.92
CA THR A 29 -18.10 12.16 -24.19
C THR A 29 -17.18 10.96 -23.99
N ARG A 30 -16.06 11.15 -23.28
CA ARG A 30 -15.14 10.06 -22.98
C ARG A 30 -15.82 8.95 -22.18
N TYR A 31 -16.65 9.30 -21.21
CA TYR A 31 -17.40 8.33 -20.39
C TYR A 31 -18.36 7.49 -21.23
N GLU A 32 -19.13 8.09 -22.14
CA GLU A 32 -20.01 7.32 -23.05
C GLU A 32 -19.22 6.39 -23.97
N ARG A 33 -18.07 6.85 -24.48
CA ARG A 33 -17.16 5.99 -25.26
C ARG A 33 -16.63 4.80 -24.46
N LEU A 34 -16.34 4.99 -23.17
CA LEU A 34 -15.91 3.88 -22.31
C LEU A 34 -17.02 2.83 -22.12
N LYS A 35 -18.30 3.24 -22.04
CA LYS A 35 -19.43 2.30 -21.98
C LYS A 35 -19.53 1.44 -23.24
N THR A 36 -19.20 2.00 -24.40
CA THR A 36 -19.20 1.29 -25.69
C THR A 36 -17.91 0.50 -25.96
N GLY A 37 -17.04 0.32 -24.95
CA GLY A 37 -15.85 -0.52 -25.05
C GLY A 37 -14.59 0.19 -25.54
N HIS A 38 -14.60 1.51 -25.72
CA HIS A 38 -13.42 2.28 -26.14
C HIS A 38 -12.45 2.57 -24.97
N GLY A 39 -12.21 1.57 -24.13
CA GLY A 39 -11.33 1.62 -22.97
C GLY A 39 -10.58 0.30 -22.78
N PRO A 40 -9.76 0.20 -21.73
CA PRO A 40 -9.23 -1.09 -21.31
C PRO A 40 -10.35 -2.12 -21.16
N ALA A 41 -10.14 -3.34 -21.67
CA ALA A 41 -11.14 -4.41 -21.66
C ALA A 41 -11.71 -4.69 -20.25
N TRP A 42 -10.87 -4.56 -19.22
CA TRP A 42 -11.27 -4.75 -17.84
C TRP A 42 -12.28 -3.70 -17.33
N LEU A 43 -12.49 -2.57 -18.00
CA LEU A 43 -13.51 -1.61 -17.58
C LEU A 43 -14.92 -1.99 -18.04
N GLN A 44 -15.04 -2.79 -19.10
CA GLN A 44 -16.31 -3.04 -19.75
C GLN A 44 -17.31 -3.67 -18.77
N GLY A 45 -18.49 -3.07 -18.63
CA GLY A 45 -19.53 -3.52 -17.71
C GLY A 45 -19.37 -3.08 -16.25
N HIS A 46 -18.26 -2.43 -15.89
CA HIS A 46 -17.94 -2.05 -14.50
C HIS A 46 -18.09 -0.55 -14.20
N LEU A 47 -18.57 0.24 -15.17
CA LEU A 47 -18.73 1.68 -15.02
C LEU A 47 -19.99 2.00 -14.20
N VAL A 48 -19.83 2.72 -13.08
CA VAL A 48 -20.96 3.18 -12.26
C VAL A 48 -21.37 4.59 -12.67
N ARG A 49 -20.46 5.57 -12.57
CA ARG A 49 -20.76 6.97 -12.92
C ARG A 49 -19.52 7.80 -13.20
N LEU A 50 -19.68 8.88 -13.97
CA LEU A 50 -18.66 9.92 -14.08
C LEU A 50 -18.54 10.70 -12.76
N ARG A 51 -17.32 10.83 -12.24
CA ARG A 51 -17.02 11.64 -11.05
C ARG A 51 -16.52 13.01 -11.46
N GLY A 52 -17.46 13.85 -11.92
CA GLY A 52 -17.17 15.22 -12.36
C GLY A 52 -16.55 16.07 -11.26
N ASP A 53 -16.90 15.80 -10.00
CA ASP A 53 -16.34 16.41 -8.79
C ASP A 53 -14.84 16.12 -8.59
N LEU A 54 -14.31 15.08 -9.22
CA LEU A 54 -12.90 14.70 -9.17
C LEU A 54 -12.17 14.91 -10.51
N VAL A 55 -12.80 15.55 -11.49
CA VAL A 55 -12.16 15.88 -12.76
C VAL A 55 -11.35 17.16 -12.62
N SER A 56 -10.16 17.17 -13.23
CA SER A 56 -9.32 18.36 -13.36
C SER A 56 -9.06 18.67 -14.83
N GLY A 57 -8.86 19.94 -15.14
CA GLY A 57 -8.64 20.47 -16.48
C GLY A 57 -9.65 21.56 -16.87
N PRO A 58 -9.62 22.05 -18.12
CA PRO A 58 -8.71 21.64 -19.19
C PRO A 58 -7.25 22.03 -18.92
N PHE A 59 -6.32 21.38 -19.62
CA PHE A 59 -4.89 21.66 -19.54
C PHE A 59 -4.36 22.08 -20.91
N LEU A 60 -3.46 23.06 -20.95
CA LEU A 60 -2.92 23.62 -22.20
C LEU A 60 -1.84 22.74 -22.83
N SER A 61 -1.17 21.90 -22.03
CA SER A 61 -0.14 20.99 -22.50
C SER A 61 -0.40 19.55 -22.06
N ARG A 62 0.06 18.61 -22.89
CA ARG A 62 -0.01 17.18 -22.56
C ARG A 62 0.85 16.82 -21.35
N ASP A 63 1.96 17.54 -21.14
CA ASP A 63 2.89 17.23 -20.06
C ASP A 63 2.37 17.71 -18.70
N ASP A 64 1.69 18.85 -18.65
CA ASP A 64 0.97 19.30 -17.44
C ASP A 64 -0.15 18.33 -17.09
N ALA A 65 -0.98 17.95 -18.07
CA ALA A 65 -2.01 16.93 -17.88
C ALA A 65 -1.43 15.61 -17.34
N ARG A 66 -0.27 15.16 -17.84
CA ARG A 66 0.41 13.95 -17.34
C ARG A 66 0.94 14.11 -15.92
N LEU A 67 1.47 15.27 -15.57
CA LEU A 67 1.92 15.57 -14.22
C LEU A 67 0.74 15.55 -13.24
N GLU A 68 -0.33 16.27 -13.56
CA GLU A 68 -1.54 16.35 -12.77
C GLU A 68 -2.22 14.99 -12.62
N CYS A 69 -2.35 14.22 -13.70
CA CYS A 69 -2.90 12.86 -13.65
C CYS A 69 -2.07 11.95 -12.71
N ARG A 70 -0.73 12.05 -12.75
CA ARG A 70 0.12 11.31 -11.80
C ARG A 70 -0.09 11.77 -10.36
N MET A 71 -0.21 13.07 -10.12
CA MET A 71 -0.45 13.61 -8.78
C MET A 71 -1.83 13.22 -8.25
N ALA A 72 -2.89 13.36 -9.05
CA ALA A 72 -4.24 12.91 -8.70
C ALA A 72 -4.27 11.40 -8.35
N ILE A 73 -3.66 10.54 -9.17
CA ILE A 73 -3.53 9.11 -8.87
C ILE A 73 -2.81 8.90 -7.53
N ARG A 74 -1.75 9.66 -7.24
CA ARG A 74 -1.00 9.54 -6.00
C ARG A 74 -1.84 9.98 -4.79
N CYS A 75 -2.50 11.14 -4.86
CA CYS A 75 -3.31 11.69 -3.76
C CYS A 75 -4.51 10.80 -3.44
N LEU A 76 -5.26 10.39 -4.46
CA LEU A 76 -6.39 9.46 -4.30
C LEU A 76 -5.93 8.14 -3.68
N LYS A 77 -4.77 7.63 -4.11
CA LYS A 77 -4.21 6.43 -3.49
C LYS A 77 -3.82 6.68 -2.03
N SER A 78 -3.17 7.78 -1.67
CA SER A 78 -2.86 8.04 -0.24
C SER A 78 -4.10 8.24 0.61
N GLU A 79 -5.20 8.72 0.01
CA GLU A 79 -6.48 8.84 0.68
C GLU A 79 -7.19 7.50 0.88
N GLY A 80 -6.81 6.44 0.17
CA GLY A 80 -7.40 5.10 0.32
C GLY A 80 -8.29 4.65 -0.83
N TYR A 81 -8.46 5.46 -1.88
CA TYR A 81 -9.17 5.01 -3.08
C TYR A 81 -8.42 3.86 -3.76
N THR A 82 -9.20 2.98 -4.38
CA THR A 82 -8.69 1.88 -5.21
C THR A 82 -8.60 2.37 -6.65
N VAL A 83 -7.42 2.83 -7.07
CA VAL A 83 -7.25 3.51 -8.36
C VAL A 83 -6.63 2.56 -9.39
N ASN A 84 -7.29 2.41 -10.54
CA ASN A 84 -6.83 1.60 -11.68
C ASN A 84 -6.46 0.15 -11.27
N ARG A 85 -7.31 -0.46 -10.44
CA ARG A 85 -7.16 -1.82 -9.89
C ARG A 85 -5.95 -2.03 -8.96
N ASP A 86 -5.31 -0.97 -8.49
CA ASP A 86 -4.24 -1.09 -7.50
C ASP A 86 -4.82 -1.35 -6.11
N THR A 87 -4.75 -2.59 -5.65
CA THR A 87 -5.28 -3.02 -4.34
C THR A 87 -4.23 -2.99 -3.23
N ARG A 88 -3.03 -2.46 -3.49
CA ARG A 88 -1.93 -2.52 -2.51
C ARG A 88 -2.25 -1.69 -1.28
N VAL A 89 -2.27 -2.35 -0.14
CA VAL A 89 -2.31 -1.74 1.18
C VAL A 89 -1.07 -2.15 1.94
N TRP A 90 -0.60 -1.28 2.82
CA TRP A 90 0.56 -1.52 3.65
C TRP A 90 0.12 -1.83 5.07
N THR A 91 0.77 -2.78 5.72
CA THR A 91 0.58 -3.11 7.12
C THR A 91 1.91 -3.09 7.85
N VAL A 92 1.87 -2.70 9.12
CA VAL A 92 2.99 -2.89 10.03
C VAL A 92 2.83 -4.26 10.67
N TYR A 93 3.93 -4.98 10.82
CA TYR A 93 3.95 -6.30 11.44
C TYR A 93 5.11 -6.40 12.44
N VAL A 94 4.96 -7.32 13.38
CA VAL A 94 5.97 -7.61 14.40
C VAL A 94 6.37 -9.08 14.32
N ILE A 95 7.67 -9.35 14.40
CA ILE A 95 8.23 -10.70 14.49
C ILE A 95 8.90 -10.83 15.86
N GLU A 96 8.60 -11.91 16.56
CA GLU A 96 9.35 -12.33 17.74
C GLU A 96 10.72 -12.86 17.32
N MET A 97 11.75 -12.49 18.07
CA MET A 97 13.14 -12.82 17.80
C MET A 97 13.71 -13.62 18.97
N ASP A 98 14.58 -14.59 18.69
CA ASP A 98 15.28 -15.40 19.68
C ASP A 98 16.11 -14.48 20.60
N PRO A 99 15.87 -14.49 21.92
CA PRO A 99 16.60 -13.69 22.89
C PRO A 99 18.12 -13.85 22.81
N LYS A 100 18.65 -15.00 22.35
CA LYS A 100 20.09 -15.21 22.12
C LYS A 100 20.70 -14.20 21.13
N GLY A 101 19.87 -13.57 20.30
CA GLY A 101 20.26 -12.51 19.38
C GLY A 101 20.45 -11.13 20.02
N CYS A 102 20.16 -10.96 21.31
CA CYS A 102 20.31 -9.70 22.02
C CYS A 102 20.84 -9.88 23.45
N LYS A 103 21.63 -8.91 23.92
CA LYS A 103 21.91 -8.76 25.36
C LYS A 103 20.76 -8.00 26.00
N ASP A 104 20.23 -8.52 27.11
CA ASP A 104 19.13 -7.93 27.87
C ASP A 104 17.87 -7.65 27.03
N PRO A 105 17.04 -8.68 26.76
CA PRO A 105 15.84 -8.51 25.95
C PRO A 105 14.73 -7.73 26.67
N GLY A 106 14.85 -7.43 27.98
CA GLY A 106 13.78 -6.84 28.76
C GLY A 106 12.49 -7.65 28.65
N LYS A 107 11.41 -7.01 28.18
CA LYS A 107 10.11 -7.65 27.92
C LYS A 107 10.13 -8.64 26.74
N GLY A 108 11.11 -8.52 25.85
CA GLY A 108 11.29 -9.42 24.71
C GLY A 108 12.08 -8.78 23.57
N PHE A 109 12.61 -9.61 22.67
CA PHE A 109 13.32 -9.16 21.48
C PHE A 109 12.41 -9.28 20.25
N VAL A 110 12.18 -8.18 19.55
CA VAL A 110 11.25 -8.13 18.41
C VAL A 110 11.84 -7.37 17.22
N TYR A 111 11.32 -7.70 16.04
CA TYR A 111 11.54 -6.95 14.81
C TYR A 111 10.23 -6.29 14.36
N VAL A 112 10.28 -5.00 14.05
CA VAL A 112 9.17 -4.26 13.47
C VAL A 112 9.49 -3.97 12.00
N GLY A 113 8.52 -4.20 11.12
CA GLY A 113 8.64 -3.90 9.70
C GLY A 113 7.30 -3.54 9.08
N GLU A 114 7.35 -3.02 7.86
CA GLU A 114 6.19 -2.80 7.01
C GLU A 114 6.20 -3.74 5.79
N THR A 115 5.02 -4.02 5.23
CA THR A 115 4.90 -4.76 3.98
C THR A 115 3.61 -4.41 3.22
N SER A 116 3.67 -4.46 1.89
CA SER A 116 2.48 -4.43 1.01
C SER A 116 1.98 -5.83 0.63
N LYS A 117 2.61 -6.88 1.17
CA LYS A 117 2.17 -8.29 1.11
C LYS A 117 1.53 -8.66 2.43
N THR A 118 0.98 -9.86 2.55
CA THR A 118 0.58 -10.37 3.86
C THR A 118 1.80 -10.52 4.79
N PRO A 119 1.65 -10.31 6.11
CA PRO A 119 2.71 -10.54 7.09
C PRO A 119 3.33 -11.94 7.00
N GLU A 120 2.53 -12.97 6.72
CA GLU A 120 2.95 -14.38 6.59
C GLU A 120 3.84 -14.59 5.38
N ALA A 121 3.46 -14.00 4.24
CA ALA A 121 4.28 -14.03 3.04
C ALA A 121 5.61 -13.30 3.29
N ARG A 122 5.57 -12.13 3.94
CA ARG A 122 6.75 -11.35 4.26
C ARG A 122 7.68 -12.09 5.23
N TYR A 123 7.12 -12.72 6.27
CA TYR A 123 7.84 -13.55 7.21
C TYR A 123 8.53 -14.73 6.52
N THR A 124 7.81 -15.41 5.64
CA THR A 124 8.35 -16.51 4.83
C THR A 124 9.52 -16.04 3.96
N GLU A 125 9.45 -14.85 3.36
CA GLU A 125 10.57 -14.27 2.61
C GLU A 125 11.80 -14.01 3.50
N HIS A 126 11.58 -13.60 4.75
CA HIS A 126 12.66 -13.40 5.71
C HIS A 126 13.36 -14.71 6.06
N ILE A 127 12.59 -15.71 6.50
CA ILE A 127 13.11 -17.00 6.92
C ILE A 127 13.80 -17.73 5.76
N LYS A 128 13.17 -17.76 4.58
CA LYS A 128 13.75 -18.37 3.36
C LYS A 128 14.92 -17.57 2.80
N GLY A 129 15.13 -16.32 3.24
CA GLY A 129 16.25 -15.49 2.81
C GLY A 129 16.16 -15.11 1.34
N LYS A 130 14.95 -14.78 0.88
CA LYS A 130 14.64 -14.56 -0.53
C LYS A 130 15.46 -13.40 -1.11
N ARG A 131 15.90 -13.54 -2.36
CA ARG A 131 16.64 -12.52 -3.11
C ARG A 131 15.96 -12.25 -4.45
N ASN A 132 16.21 -11.08 -5.00
CA ASN A 132 15.84 -10.72 -6.37
C ASN A 132 17.05 -10.12 -7.11
N LYS A 133 16.86 -9.73 -8.38
CA LYS A 133 17.90 -9.08 -9.20
C LYS A 133 18.49 -7.81 -8.57
N ARG A 134 17.74 -7.14 -7.68
CA ARG A 134 18.15 -5.89 -7.00
C ARG A 134 18.80 -6.12 -5.63
N GLY A 135 18.85 -7.36 -5.15
CA GLY A 135 19.48 -7.70 -3.88
C GLY A 135 18.61 -8.56 -2.96
N ARG A 136 18.76 -8.35 -1.66
CA ARG A 136 18.09 -9.13 -0.63
C ARG A 136 16.69 -8.58 -0.34
N LEU A 137 15.72 -9.49 -0.19
CA LEU A 137 14.36 -9.16 0.24
C LEU A 137 14.13 -9.48 1.72
N TYR A 138 15.18 -9.78 2.49
CA TYR A 138 15.08 -10.16 3.90
C TYR A 138 16.03 -9.38 4.80
N SER A 139 15.68 -9.27 6.08
CA SER A 139 16.51 -8.78 7.18
C SER A 139 17.42 -9.91 7.69
N ARG A 140 18.72 -9.62 7.81
CA ARG A 140 19.74 -10.58 8.27
C ARG A 140 19.40 -11.06 9.69
N SER A 141 19.00 -10.13 10.55
CA SER A 141 18.62 -10.42 11.92
C SER A 141 17.40 -11.34 11.97
N VAL A 142 16.35 -11.04 11.19
CA VAL A 142 15.14 -11.87 11.15
C VAL A 142 15.42 -13.26 10.59
N ARG A 143 16.25 -13.39 9.56
CA ARG A 143 16.63 -14.72 9.04
C ARG A 143 17.37 -15.55 10.10
N LYS A 144 18.20 -14.91 10.92
CA LYS A 144 19.04 -15.60 11.91
C LYS A 144 18.30 -15.89 13.21
N TYR A 145 17.44 -14.98 13.66
CA TYR A 145 16.83 -15.01 14.99
C TYR A 145 15.29 -14.95 14.96
N GLY A 146 14.63 -14.74 13.83
CA GLY A 146 13.16 -14.68 13.78
C GLY A 146 12.53 -16.03 14.12
N THR A 147 11.57 -16.02 15.06
CA THR A 147 10.92 -17.24 15.57
C THR A 147 9.48 -17.38 15.09
N ARG A 148 8.67 -16.32 15.21
CA ARG A 148 7.26 -16.29 14.76
C ARG A 148 6.73 -14.88 14.58
N LEU A 149 5.60 -14.75 13.87
CA LEU A 149 4.83 -13.50 13.83
C LEU A 149 4.14 -13.23 15.18
N ARG A 150 4.09 -11.96 15.58
CA ARG A 150 3.39 -11.45 16.76
C ARG A 150 2.46 -10.30 16.36
N MET A 151 1.44 -10.64 15.59
CA MET A 151 0.46 -9.65 15.11
C MET A 151 -0.35 -9.04 16.25
N ASP A 152 -0.41 -9.69 17.41
CA ASP A 152 -0.94 -9.13 18.66
C ASP A 152 -0.17 -7.89 19.16
N LEU A 153 1.09 -7.73 18.78
CA LEU A 153 1.90 -6.54 19.08
C LEU A 153 1.88 -5.50 17.94
N ALA A 154 1.27 -5.83 16.79
CA ALA A 154 1.19 -4.96 15.63
C ALA A 154 -0.08 -4.10 15.67
N PRO A 155 -0.10 -2.93 15.02
CA PRO A 155 -1.34 -2.18 14.87
C PRO A 155 -2.23 -2.83 13.80
N GLU A 156 -3.54 -2.84 14.03
CA GLU A 156 -4.54 -3.31 13.04
C GLU A 156 -4.79 -2.31 11.89
N ILE A 157 -4.08 -1.17 11.92
CA ILE A 157 -4.25 -0.06 10.98
C ILE A 157 -3.60 -0.40 9.63
N ARG A 158 -4.35 -0.15 8.54
CA ARG A 158 -3.85 -0.19 7.16
C ARG A 158 -3.36 1.19 6.72
N TYR A 159 -2.34 1.20 5.88
CA TYR A 159 -1.76 2.42 5.31
C TYR A 159 -1.83 2.38 3.79
N PHE A 160 -2.15 3.52 3.18
CA PHE A 160 -2.43 3.59 1.75
C PHE A 160 -1.28 4.18 0.92
N ASP A 161 -0.17 4.53 1.54
CA ASP A 161 1.03 4.94 0.85
C ASP A 161 2.28 4.51 1.63
N GLY A 162 3.41 4.46 0.92
CA GLY A 162 4.66 3.99 1.52
C GLY A 162 5.30 4.98 2.49
N ALA A 163 4.92 6.27 2.47
CA ALA A 163 5.45 7.24 3.42
C ALA A 163 4.71 7.11 4.76
N SER A 164 3.39 6.98 4.74
CA SER A 164 2.59 6.75 5.94
C SER A 164 2.92 5.41 6.61
N SER A 165 3.15 4.34 5.83
CA SER A 165 3.55 3.03 6.38
C SER A 165 4.91 3.06 7.07
N LYS A 166 5.92 3.72 6.49
CA LYS A 166 7.25 3.89 7.11
C LYS A 166 7.19 4.74 8.36
N ALA A 167 6.44 5.84 8.31
CA ALA A 167 6.23 6.68 9.49
C ALA A 167 5.55 5.88 10.61
N ALA A 168 4.62 5.00 10.28
CA ALA A 168 3.99 4.09 11.23
C ALA A 168 4.96 3.04 11.78
N GLU A 169 5.76 2.40 10.94
CA GLU A 169 6.81 1.45 11.35
C GLU A 169 7.72 2.08 12.41
N LYS A 170 8.22 3.28 12.14
CA LYS A 170 9.08 4.04 13.05
C LYS A 170 8.39 4.40 14.36
N ARG A 171 7.13 4.88 14.31
CA ARG A 171 6.34 5.19 15.51
C ARG A 171 6.11 3.94 16.36
N TRP A 172 5.76 2.82 15.73
CA TRP A 172 5.45 1.59 16.43
C TRP A 172 6.70 0.96 17.05
N ALA A 173 7.83 1.02 16.35
CA ALA A 173 9.12 0.61 16.90
C ALA A 173 9.53 1.44 18.12
N ARG A 174 9.23 2.74 18.15
CA ARG A 174 9.45 3.58 19.34
C ARG A 174 8.53 3.17 20.48
N LYS A 175 7.22 3.04 20.22
CA LYS A 175 6.24 2.59 21.22
C LYS A 175 6.66 1.29 21.91
N LEU A 176 7.06 0.28 21.15
CA LEU A 176 7.49 -1.00 21.73
C LEU A 176 8.79 -0.87 22.55
N LYS A 177 9.71 0.02 22.17
CA LYS A 177 10.89 0.32 23.01
C LYS A 177 10.49 0.95 24.33
N ASP A 178 9.57 1.90 24.30
CA ASP A 178 9.06 2.58 25.49
C ASP A 178 8.31 1.60 26.42
N GLU A 179 7.68 0.57 25.87
CA GLU A 179 7.08 -0.55 26.61
C GLU A 179 8.08 -1.60 27.14
N GLY A 180 9.39 -1.40 26.91
CA GLY A 180 10.45 -2.26 27.43
C GLY A 180 10.88 -3.42 26.53
N TYR A 181 10.45 -3.44 25.26
CA TYR A 181 10.98 -4.40 24.29
C TYR A 181 12.30 -3.94 23.70
N LYS A 182 13.18 -4.89 23.40
CA LYS A 182 14.27 -4.64 22.46
C LYS A 182 13.74 -4.74 21.03
N VAL A 183 13.92 -3.68 20.24
CA VAL A 183 13.40 -3.61 18.86
C VAL A 183 14.50 -3.47 17.82
N VAL A 184 14.43 -4.24 16.73
CA VAL A 184 15.18 -4.08 15.47
C VAL A 184 14.22 -3.68 14.34
N GLY A 185 14.68 -2.84 13.40
CA GLY A 185 13.83 -2.25 12.36
C GLY A 185 13.25 -0.89 12.80
N GLY A 186 12.19 -0.43 12.15
CA GLY A 186 11.58 0.88 12.44
C GLY A 186 12.40 2.06 11.91
N HIS A 187 12.84 1.98 10.65
CA HIS A 187 13.66 3.01 10.00
C HIS A 187 12.84 4.17 9.44
#